data_AF-A0A258SWJ9-F1
#
_entry.id   AF-A0A258SWJ9-F1
#
_cell.length_a   1.000
_cell.length_b   1.000
_cell.length_c   1.000
_cell.angle_alpha   90.00
_cell.angle_beta   90.00
_cell.angle_gamma   90.00
#
_symmetry.space_group_name_H-M   'P 1'
#
loop_
_entity.id
_entity.type
_entity.pdbx_description
1 polymer ?
#
loop_
_entity_poly.entity_id
_entity_poly.type
_entity_poly.pdbx_seq_one_letter_code
_entity_poly.pdbx_strand_id
1 'polypeptide(L)'
;VGSTEAIKQVVAAGLGIAMVSAAAAKDQIALGVLKVVPVQGLSVERPLYRLTLKGHNLRFAAEAFEHFICQTDLRPVAHAPMAPAPPAGHR
;
A
#
# COMPACT_ATOMS: atom_id res chain seq x y z
N VAL A 1 -11.62 13.13 11.36
CA VAL A 1 -10.15 13.27 11.21
C VAL A 1 -9.54 11.88 11.29
N GLY A 2 -9.08 11.33 10.16
CA GLY A 2 -8.61 9.94 10.10
C GLY A 2 -8.50 9.38 8.68
N SER A 3 -8.34 10.25 7.68
CA SER A 3 -8.11 9.82 6.29
C SER A 3 -6.62 9.52 6.09
N THR A 4 -6.31 8.57 5.20
CA THR A 4 -4.94 8.25 4.78
C THR A 4 -4.16 9.49 4.36
N GLU A 5 -4.81 10.45 3.67
CA GLU A 5 -4.15 11.69 3.25
C GLU A 5 -3.76 12.57 4.44
N ALA A 6 -4.64 12.74 5.43
CA ALA A 6 -4.32 13.51 6.63
C ALA A 6 -3.13 12.90 7.38
N ILE A 7 -3.08 11.56 7.46
CA ILE A 7 -1.97 10.84 8.08
C ILE A 7 -0.66 11.08 7.31
N LYS A 8 -0.69 10.96 5.96
CA LYS A 8 0.50 11.22 5.13
C LYS A 8 1.02 12.65 5.29
N GLN A 9 0.14 13.66 5.38
CA GLN A 9 0.54 15.05 5.56
C GLN A 9 1.19 15.29 6.93
N VAL A 10 0.65 14.71 8.00
CA VAL A 10 1.25 14.82 9.37
C VAL A 10 2.64 14.19 9.40
N VAL A 11 2.82 13.01 8.80
CA VAL A 11 4.15 12.36 8.72
C VAL A 11 5.11 13.15 7.83
N ALA A 12 4.64 13.69 6.70
CA ALA A 12 5.46 14.54 5.83
C ALA A 12 5.92 15.82 6.52
N ALA A 13 5.14 16.34 7.47
CA ALA A 13 5.52 17.46 8.34
C ALA A 13 6.51 17.06 9.47
N GLY A 14 6.94 15.80 9.53
CA GLY A 14 7.88 15.30 10.53
C GLY A 14 7.24 14.93 11.88
N LEU A 15 5.91 14.85 11.96
CA LEU A 15 5.17 14.65 13.21
C LEU A 15 4.87 13.17 13.49
N GLY A 16 5.89 12.31 13.39
CA GLY A 16 5.82 10.90 13.78
C GLY A 16 5.93 9.90 12.61
N ILE A 17 5.45 8.67 12.84
CA ILE A 17 5.45 7.57 11.87
C ILE A 17 4.04 7.01 11.68
N ALA A 18 3.77 6.41 10.52
CA ALA A 18 2.50 5.77 10.25
C ALA A 18 2.66 4.50 9.40
N MET A 19 1.74 3.55 9.57
CA MET A 19 1.58 2.41 8.69
C MET A 19 0.44 2.68 7.71
N VAL A 20 0.76 2.71 6.42
CA VAL A 20 -0.19 2.93 5.33
C VAL A 20 0.08 1.93 4.21
N SER A 21 -0.89 1.76 3.31
CA SER A 21 -0.67 0.93 2.12
C SER A 21 0.45 1.52 1.25
N ALA A 22 1.42 0.68 0.86
CA ALA A 22 2.50 1.09 -0.05
C ALA A 22 1.96 1.68 -1.37
N ALA A 23 0.85 1.13 -1.88
CA ALA A 23 0.16 1.67 -3.05
C ALA A 23 -0.34 3.11 -2.84
N ALA A 24 -0.84 3.44 -1.64
CA ALA A 24 -1.37 4.75 -1.32
C ALA A 24 -0.28 5.81 -1.03
N ALA A 25 0.94 5.39 -0.72
CA ALA A 25 2.08 6.26 -0.46
C ALA A 25 3.10 6.29 -1.61
N LYS A 26 2.84 5.56 -2.71
CA LYS A 26 3.77 5.36 -3.83
C LYS A 26 4.36 6.68 -4.33
N ASP A 27 3.52 7.67 -4.58
CA ASP A 27 3.95 8.95 -5.14
C ASP A 27 4.76 9.76 -4.12
N GLN A 28 4.34 9.79 -2.86
CA GLN A 28 5.08 10.52 -1.81
C GLN A 28 6.45 9.89 -1.55
N ILE A 29 6.57 8.56 -1.67
CA ILE A 29 7.85 7.84 -1.59
C ILE A 29 8.71 8.16 -2.81
N ALA A 30 8.15 8.10 -4.02
CA ALA A 30 8.87 8.40 -5.26
C ALA A 30 9.38 9.86 -5.30
N LEU A 31 8.62 10.80 -4.73
CA LEU A 31 9.00 12.21 -4.59
C LEU A 31 9.96 12.46 -3.41
N GLY A 32 10.25 11.46 -2.59
CA GLY A 32 11.14 11.59 -1.42
C GLY A 32 10.55 12.35 -0.23
N VAL A 33 9.25 12.69 -0.28
CA VAL A 33 8.52 13.38 0.79
C VAL A 33 8.29 12.46 1.99
N LEU A 34 8.07 11.16 1.73
CA LEU A 34 7.98 10.13 2.75
C LEU A 34 9.08 9.09 2.56
N LYS A 35 9.57 8.52 3.66
CA LYS A 35 10.56 7.44 3.65
C LYS A 35 9.98 6.17 4.26
N VAL A 36 10.34 5.03 3.67
CA VAL A 36 9.98 3.71 4.21
C VAL A 36 10.92 3.39 5.37
N VAL A 37 10.34 3.01 6.51
CA VAL A 37 11.09 2.50 7.67
C VAL A 37 10.94 0.98 7.71
N PRO A 38 12.00 0.19 7.47
CA PRO A 38 11.91 -1.27 7.53
C PRO A 38 11.74 -1.72 8.99
N VAL A 39 10.81 -2.66 9.22
CA VAL A 39 10.57 -3.24 10.54
C VAL A 39 10.90 -4.73 10.47
N GLN A 40 11.88 -5.16 11.26
CA GLN A 40 12.31 -6.56 11.29
C GLN A 40 11.22 -7.45 11.90
N GLY A 41 10.98 -8.61 11.27
CA GLY A 41 10.01 -9.59 11.75
C GLY A 41 8.53 -9.18 11.57
N LEU A 42 8.24 -8.08 10.87
CA LEU A 42 6.88 -7.62 10.65
C LEU A 42 6.50 -7.73 9.16
N SER A 43 5.60 -8.68 8.86
CA SER A 43 4.89 -8.73 7.58
C SER A 43 3.43 -8.33 7.80
N VAL A 44 2.96 -7.32 7.07
CA VAL A 44 1.57 -6.88 7.13
C VAL A 44 0.96 -6.93 5.74
N GLU A 45 -0.04 -7.78 5.60
CA GLU A 45 -0.78 -7.95 4.36
C GLU A 45 -2.19 -7.39 4.52
N ARG A 46 -2.65 -6.66 3.50
CA ARG A 46 -3.99 -6.11 3.44
C ARG A 46 -4.68 -6.62 2.17
N PRO A 47 -5.46 -7.72 2.24
CA PRO A 47 -6.17 -8.21 1.08
C PRO A 47 -7.21 -7.18 0.60
N LEU A 48 -7.34 -7.06 -0.72
CA LEU A 48 -8.44 -6.34 -1.35
C LEU A 48 -9.47 -7.35 -1.82
N TYR A 49 -10.74 -7.09 -1.50
CA TYR A 49 -11.84 -7.98 -1.86
C TYR A 49 -12.69 -7.35 -2.95
N ARG A 50 -13.12 -8.19 -3.88
CA ARG A 50 -14.14 -7.88 -4.87
C ARG A 50 -15.49 -8.38 -4.37
N LEU A 51 -16.45 -7.47 -4.22
CA LEU A 51 -17.77 -7.78 -3.68
C LEU A 51 -18.85 -7.52 -4.73
N THR A 52 -19.75 -8.50 -4.92
CA THR A 52 -20.89 -8.40 -5.84
C THR A 52 -22.18 -8.80 -5.11
N LEU A 53 -23.28 -8.10 -5.37
CA LEU A 53 -24.58 -8.45 -4.78
C LEU A 53 -25.15 -9.71 -5.46
N LYS A 54 -25.58 -10.68 -4.66
CA LYS A 54 -26.19 -11.92 -5.18
C LYS A 54 -27.47 -11.60 -5.96
N GLY A 55 -27.58 -12.13 -7.18
CA GLY A 55 -28.75 -11.95 -8.04
C GLY A 55 -28.82 -10.62 -8.80
N HIS A 56 -27.78 -9.78 -8.71
CA HIS A 56 -27.74 -8.53 -9.47
C HIS A 56 -27.05 -8.74 -10.82
N ASN A 57 -27.76 -8.44 -11.92
CA ASN A 57 -27.14 -8.41 -13.24
C ASN A 57 -26.20 -7.20 -13.34
N LEU A 58 -24.93 -7.43 -13.68
CA LEU A 58 -23.98 -6.35 -13.90
C LEU A 58 -24.46 -5.47 -15.05
N ARG A 59 -24.50 -4.15 -14.83
CA ARG A 59 -24.71 -3.20 -15.92
C ARG A 59 -23.42 -3.12 -16.74
N PHE A 60 -23.51 -2.66 -18.00
CA PHE A 60 -22.36 -2.56 -18.91
C PHE A 60 -21.08 -2.00 -18.28
N ALA A 61 -21.17 -0.92 -17.51
CA ALA A 61 -20.01 -0.32 -16.85
C ALA A 61 -19.38 -1.24 -15.77
N ALA A 62 -20.21 -1.96 -15.01
CA ALA A 62 -19.73 -2.89 -13.99
C ALA A 62 -19.09 -4.13 -14.64
N GLU A 63 -19.68 -4.64 -15.71
CA GLU A 63 -19.10 -5.75 -16.48
C GLU A 63 -17.76 -5.37 -17.14
N ALA A 64 -17.67 -4.18 -17.74
CA ALA A 64 -16.41 -3.66 -18.27
C ALA A 64 -15.34 -3.52 -17.17
N PHE A 65 -15.72 -3.04 -15.98
CA PHE A 65 -14.81 -2.94 -14.85
C PHE A 65 -14.35 -4.32 -14.36
N GLU A 66 -15.26 -5.29 -14.27
CA GLU A 66 -14.95 -6.68 -13.91
C GLU A 66 -13.96 -7.32 -14.90
N HIS A 67 -14.16 -7.07 -16.20
CA HIS A 67 -13.25 -7.53 -17.23
C HIS A 67 -11.87 -6.87 -17.05
N PHE A 68 -11.83 -5.56 -16.86
CA PHE A 68 -10.61 -4.80 -16.65
C PHE A 68 -9.78 -5.33 -15.46
N ILE A 69 -10.40 -5.55 -14.31
CA ILE A 69 -9.68 -6.05 -13.12
C ILE A 69 -9.26 -7.52 -13.25
N CYS A 70 -9.95 -8.34 -14.05
CA CYS A 70 -9.53 -9.72 -14.33
C CYS A 70 -8.35 -9.82 -15.30
N GLN A 71 -8.25 -8.88 -16.26
CA GLN A 71 -7.12 -8.79 -17.18
C GLN A 71 -5.90 -8.09 -16.57
N THR A 72 -6.12 -7.30 -15.51
CA THR A 72 -5.05 -6.56 -14.87
C THR A 72 -4.26 -7.49 -13.95
N ASP A 73 -2.96 -7.59 -14.22
CA ASP A 73 -1.99 -8.27 -13.39
C ASP A 73 -1.81 -7.45 -12.08
N LEU A 74 -2.66 -7.71 -11.07
CA LEU A 74 -2.63 -7.03 -9.77
C LEU A 74 -1.44 -7.52 -8.94
N ARG A 75 -0.23 -7.11 -9.33
CA ARG A 75 0.97 -7.40 -8.56
C ARG A 75 0.95 -6.59 -7.26
N PRO A 76 1.28 -7.20 -6.11
CA PRO A 76 1.55 -6.44 -4.90
C PRO A 76 2.59 -5.36 -5.23
N VAL A 77 2.33 -4.12 -4.81
CA VAL A 77 3.36 -3.07 -4.90
C VAL A 77 4.54 -3.55 -4.08
N ALA A 78 5.65 -3.84 -4.76
CA ALA A 78 6.85 -4.38 -4.12
C ALA A 78 7.25 -3.45 -2.98
N HIS A 79 7.26 -4.00 -1.76
CA HIS A 79 7.96 -3.36 -0.66
C HIS A 79 9.45 -3.36 -1.02
N ALA A 80 10.13 -2.23 -0.85
CA ALA A 80 11.58 -2.16 -1.10
C ALA A 80 12.26 -3.31 -0.33
N PRO A 81 13.14 -4.10 -0.97
CA PRO A 81 13.79 -5.21 -0.29
C PRO A 81 14.54 -4.68 0.92
N MET A 82 14.40 -5.37 2.05
CA MET A 82 15.22 -5.17 3.23
C MET A 82 16.69 -5.21 2.78
N ALA A 83 17.40 -4.07 2.85
CA ALA A 83 18.85 -4.10 2.74
C ALA A 83 19.38 -5.05 3.83
N PRO A 84 20.35 -5.93 3.54
CA PRO A 84 20.85 -6.88 4.52
C PRO A 84 21.28 -6.12 5.77
N ALA A 85 20.84 -6.60 6.93
CA ALA A 85 21.20 -6.02 8.22
C ALA A 85 22.73 -5.88 8.30
N PRO A 86 23.27 -4.72 8.72
CA PRO A 86 24.70 -4.60 8.94
C PRO A 86 25.15 -5.68 9.93
N PRO A 87 26.29 -6.35 9.70
CA PRO A 87 26.73 -7.42 10.59
C PRO A 87 26.83 -6.86 12.01
N ALA A 88 26.22 -7.58 12.96
CA ALA A 88 26.28 -7.23 14.36
C ALA A 88 27.75 -7.21 14.78
N GLY A 89 28.31 -6.01 14.94
CA GLY A 89 29.64 -5.82 15.46
C GLY A 89 29.63 -6.22 16.93
N HIS A 90 30.19 -7.39 17.24
CA HIS A 90 30.56 -7.72 18.60
C HIS A 90 31.66 -6.73 19.03
N ARG A 91 31.32 -5.85 19.97
CA ARG A 91 32.27 -5.14 20.83
C ARG A 91 31.97 -5.49 22.26
#